data_AF-A0A1Z9MRG0-F1
#
_entry.id   AF-A0A1Z9MRG0-F1
#
_cell.length_a   1.000
_cell.length_b   1.000
_cell.length_c   1.000
_cell.angle_alpha   90.00
_cell.angle_beta   90.00
_cell.angle_gamma   90.00
#
_symmetry.space_group_name_H-M   'P 1'
#
loop_
_entity.id
_entity.type
_entity.pdbx_description
1 polymer ?
#
loop_
_entity_poly.entity_id
_entity_poly.type
_entity_poly.pdbx_seq_one_letter_code
_entity_poly.pdbx_strand_id
1 'polypeptide(L)'
;MKINRALNFKIKITILLSIIFCLHVAEYARANDLTHQWKSPAFSGSGYSSHVLTIENQEHSRKKAIREKREAAQRELIRDAANTNLSKFMKNVESRIYAQLSKQLVDNMFGEGSENEGTVTFEGTTISYAKSTDNVTLTIMDANASETVITVPIGDFTF
;
A
#
# COMPACT_ATOMS: atom_id res chain seq x y z
N MET A 1 -24.08 104.02 0.85
CA MET A 1 -22.60 104.06 0.90
C MET A 1 -22.07 102.64 0.71
N LYS A 2 -21.61 102.27 -0.50
CA LYS A 2 -21.12 100.91 -0.78
C LYS A 2 -19.66 100.80 -0.35
N ILE A 3 -19.41 100.14 0.78
CA ILE A 3 -18.05 99.84 1.25
C ILE A 3 -17.59 98.55 0.56
N ASN A 4 -17.02 98.65 -0.63
CA ASN A 4 -16.30 97.54 -1.25
C ASN A 4 -14.84 97.59 -0.83
N ARG A 5 -14.52 97.05 0.35
CA ARG A 5 -13.13 96.87 0.79
C ARG A 5 -12.59 95.61 0.10
N ALA A 6 -11.76 95.77 -0.93
CA ALA A 6 -11.15 94.65 -1.63
C ALA A 6 -10.30 93.81 -0.65
N LEU A 7 -10.56 92.51 -0.61
CA LEU A 7 -9.84 91.58 0.27
C LEU A 7 -8.38 91.44 -0.18
N ASN A 8 -7.43 91.55 0.76
CA ASN A 8 -5.98 91.47 0.50
C ASN A 8 -5.60 90.17 -0.22
N PHE A 9 -4.68 90.25 -1.19
CA PHE A 9 -4.24 89.12 -2.02
C PHE A 9 -3.73 87.92 -1.20
N LYS A 10 -2.99 88.18 -0.10
CA LYS A 10 -2.52 87.14 0.82
C LYS A 10 -3.67 86.36 1.49
N ILE A 11 -4.76 87.06 1.86
CA ILE A 11 -5.92 86.45 2.50
C ILE A 11 -6.65 85.50 1.52
N LYS A 12 -6.73 85.88 0.23
CA LYS A 12 -7.31 85.01 -0.81
C LYS A 12 -6.51 83.72 -0.99
N ILE A 13 -5.17 83.80 -0.97
CA ILE A 13 -4.29 82.63 -1.05
C ILE A 13 -4.45 81.71 0.16
N THR A 14 -4.52 82.27 1.37
CA THR A 14 -4.72 81.47 2.58
C THR A 14 -6.07 80.75 2.57
N ILE A 15 -7.13 81.42 2.11
CA ILE A 15 -8.46 80.79 1.98
C ILE A 15 -8.41 79.66 0.94
N LEU A 16 -7.78 79.88 -0.22
CA LEU A 16 -7.66 78.87 -1.26
C LEU A 16 -6.90 77.63 -0.76
N LEU A 17 -5.77 77.82 -0.07
CA LEU A 17 -5.00 76.73 0.52
C LEU A 17 -5.78 75.97 1.59
N SER A 18 -6.56 76.68 2.42
CA SER A 18 -7.44 76.06 3.40
C SER A 18 -8.53 75.20 2.74
N ILE A 19 -9.11 75.67 1.64
CA ILE A 19 -10.15 74.92 0.91
C ILE A 19 -9.55 73.66 0.28
N ILE A 20 -8.37 73.78 -0.35
CA ILE A 20 -7.67 72.62 -0.94
C ILE A 20 -7.32 71.60 0.13
N PHE A 21 -6.83 72.06 1.29
CA PHE A 21 -6.53 71.18 2.41
C PHE A 21 -7.79 70.46 2.93
N CYS A 22 -8.91 71.17 3.08
CA CYS A 22 -10.19 70.56 3.48
C CYS A 22 -10.68 69.51 2.47
N LEU A 23 -10.52 69.77 1.16
CA LEU A 23 -10.90 68.82 0.11
C LEU A 23 -10.02 67.55 0.14
N HIS A 24 -8.71 67.69 0.40
CA HIS A 24 -7.83 66.52 0.56
C HIS A 24 -8.15 65.70 1.81
N VAL A 25 -8.47 66.33 2.94
CA VAL A 25 -8.82 65.60 4.17
C VAL A 25 -10.14 64.83 4.03
N ALA A 26 -11.09 65.32 3.21
CA ALA A 26 -12.36 64.66 2.95
C ALA A 26 -12.22 63.33 2.16
N GLU A 27 -11.14 63.13 1.41
CA GLU A 27 -10.87 61.85 0.71
C GLU A 27 -10.48 60.72 1.67
N TYR A 28 -9.89 61.04 2.83
CA TYR A 28 -9.50 60.05 3.83
C TYR A 28 -10.66 59.61 4.74
N ALA A 29 -11.83 60.25 4.63
CA ALA A 29 -13.03 59.92 5.42
C ALA A 29 -13.93 58.86 4.74
N ARG A 30 -13.34 57.93 3.96
CA ARG A 30 -14.07 56.82 3.33
C ARG A 30 -14.19 55.66 4.32
N ALA A 31 -15.25 55.68 5.12
CA ALA A 31 -15.66 54.50 5.88
C ALA A 31 -16.38 53.50 4.97
N ASN A 32 -16.14 52.21 5.17
CA ASN A 32 -16.87 51.13 4.51
C ASN A 32 -17.69 50.38 5.57
N ASP A 33 -18.77 49.73 5.15
CA ASP A 33 -19.60 48.97 6.07
C ASP A 33 -18.82 47.77 6.63
N LEU A 34 -18.92 47.57 7.94
CA LEU A 34 -18.38 46.39 8.61
C LEU A 34 -19.25 45.18 8.25
N THR A 35 -18.88 44.49 7.18
CA THR A 35 -19.53 43.24 6.78
C THR A 35 -18.92 42.06 7.54
N HIS A 36 -19.78 41.15 8.03
CA HIS A 36 -19.32 39.91 8.63
C HIS A 36 -18.72 39.00 7.56
N GLN A 37 -17.47 38.56 7.77
CA GLN A 37 -16.79 37.61 6.88
C GLN A 37 -16.33 36.37 7.64
N TRP A 38 -16.61 35.22 7.07
CA TRP A 38 -16.13 33.94 7.59
C TRP A 38 -14.65 33.74 7.23
N LYS A 39 -13.81 33.49 8.24
CA LYS A 39 -12.39 33.15 8.02
C LYS A 39 -12.18 31.71 7.57
N SER A 40 -13.10 30.81 7.94
CA SER A 40 -12.99 29.40 7.57
C SER A 40 -13.49 29.18 6.14
N PRO A 41 -12.70 28.52 5.27
CA PRO A 41 -13.11 28.16 3.92
C PRO A 41 -14.43 27.38 3.86
N ALA A 42 -14.77 26.65 4.92
CA ALA A 42 -16.02 25.88 5.01
C ALA A 42 -17.29 26.74 4.98
N PHE A 43 -17.20 28.01 5.38
CA PHE A 43 -18.34 28.92 5.44
C PHE A 43 -18.23 30.09 4.46
N SER A 44 -17.02 30.39 3.95
CA SER A 44 -16.82 31.42 2.93
C SER A 44 -16.90 30.88 1.49
N GLY A 45 -16.83 29.56 1.29
CA GLY A 45 -16.87 28.91 -0.02
C GLY A 45 -15.60 29.08 -0.87
N SER A 46 -14.82 30.13 -0.61
CA SER A 46 -13.52 30.37 -1.25
C SER A 46 -12.44 29.47 -0.64
N GLY A 47 -11.78 28.66 -1.47
CA GLY A 47 -10.67 27.79 -1.04
C GLY A 47 -11.08 26.52 -0.28
N TYR A 48 -12.39 26.22 -0.19
CA TYR A 48 -12.89 25.04 0.54
C TYR A 48 -12.38 23.72 -0.07
N SER A 49 -12.37 23.61 -1.39
CA SER A 49 -11.91 22.40 -2.10
C SER A 49 -10.45 22.08 -1.77
N SER A 50 -9.57 23.08 -1.78
CA SER A 50 -8.15 22.92 -1.42
C SER A 50 -7.96 22.55 0.06
N HIS A 51 -8.76 23.14 0.95
CA HIS A 51 -8.76 22.79 2.36
C HIS A 51 -9.16 21.32 2.57
N VAL A 52 -10.29 20.88 2.01
CA VAL A 52 -10.76 19.48 2.12
C VAL A 52 -9.77 18.50 1.50
N LEU A 53 -9.22 18.81 0.33
CA LEU A 53 -8.20 17.97 -0.31
C LEU A 53 -6.96 17.78 0.57
N THR A 54 -6.53 18.85 1.25
CA THR A 54 -5.40 18.79 2.18
C THR A 54 -5.70 17.90 3.38
N ILE A 55 -6.89 18.03 3.98
CA ILE A 55 -7.32 17.18 5.10
C ILE A 55 -7.38 15.72 4.66
N GLU A 56 -7.99 15.43 3.52
CA GLU A 56 -8.10 14.05 3.01
C GLU A 56 -6.73 13.44 2.73
N ASN A 57 -5.81 14.18 2.12
CA ASN A 57 -4.45 13.71 1.86
C ASN A 57 -3.71 13.38 3.17
N GLN A 58 -3.89 14.19 4.22
CA GLN A 58 -3.30 13.94 5.54
C GLN A 58 -3.92 12.71 6.21
N GLU A 59 -5.25 12.60 6.22
CA GLU A 59 -5.98 11.47 6.78
C GLU A 59 -5.62 10.15 6.07
N HIS A 60 -5.60 10.16 4.74
CA HIS A 60 -5.20 9.02 3.93
C HIS A 60 -3.76 8.59 4.25
N SER A 61 -2.82 9.54 4.30
CA SER A 61 -1.42 9.27 4.61
C SER A 61 -1.24 8.68 6.01
N ARG A 62 -1.96 9.21 7.01
CA ARG A 62 -1.96 8.68 8.38
C ARG A 62 -2.51 7.26 8.44
N LYS A 63 -3.66 7.01 7.82
CA LYS A 63 -4.29 5.68 7.77
C LYS A 63 -3.39 4.66 7.06
N LYS A 64 -2.77 5.07 5.95
CA LYS A 64 -1.79 4.26 5.21
C LYS A 64 -0.59 3.91 6.07
N ALA A 65 0.05 4.88 6.73
CA ALA A 65 1.21 4.63 7.59
C ALA A 65 0.89 3.68 8.76
N ILE A 66 -0.29 3.82 9.38
CA ILE A 66 -0.72 2.92 10.47
C ILE A 66 -0.94 1.48 9.95
N ARG A 67 -1.53 1.32 8.77
CA ARG A 67 -1.71 0.00 8.15
C ARG A 67 -0.36 -0.63 7.83
N GLU A 68 0.51 0.09 7.14
CA GLU A 68 1.84 -0.40 6.75
C GLU A 68 2.68 -0.78 7.96
N LYS A 69 2.61 0.00 9.05
CA LYS A 69 3.31 -0.32 10.31
C LYS A 69 2.79 -1.62 10.94
N ARG A 70 1.48 -1.85 10.94
CA ARG A 70 0.88 -3.10 11.44
C ARG A 70 1.28 -4.31 10.59
N GLU A 71 1.21 -4.17 9.27
CA GLU A 71 1.61 -5.23 8.35
C GLU A 71 3.11 -5.55 8.46
N ALA A 72 3.95 -4.52 8.59
CA ALA A 72 5.39 -4.70 8.81
C ALA A 72 5.68 -5.43 10.13
N ALA A 73 5.03 -5.03 11.22
CA ALA A 73 5.14 -5.73 12.50
C ALA A 73 4.68 -7.19 12.40
N GLN A 74 3.58 -7.48 11.69
CA GLN A 74 3.11 -8.85 11.49
C GLN A 74 4.12 -9.69 10.70
N ARG A 75 4.68 -9.14 9.61
CA ARG A 75 5.71 -9.84 8.82
C ARG A 75 6.97 -10.10 9.63
N GLU A 76 7.37 -9.15 10.47
CA GLU A 76 8.51 -9.31 11.37
C GLU A 76 8.30 -10.48 12.34
N LEU A 77 7.13 -10.54 12.98
CA LEU A 77 6.77 -11.63 13.91
C LEU A 77 6.78 -13.00 13.22
N ILE A 78 6.23 -13.10 12.00
CA ILE A 78 6.24 -14.36 11.22
C ILE A 78 7.67 -14.77 10.88
N ARG A 79 8.50 -13.80 10.45
CA ARG A 79 9.89 -14.05 10.09
C ARG A 79 10.70 -14.52 11.30
N ASP A 80 10.50 -13.89 12.45
CA ASP A 80 11.20 -14.22 13.68
C ASP A 80 10.79 -15.60 14.20
N ALA A 81 9.49 -15.93 14.16
CA ALA A 81 9.00 -17.27 14.47
C ALA A 81 9.61 -18.32 13.53
N ALA A 82 9.71 -18.05 12.23
CA ALA A 82 10.33 -18.95 11.26
C ALA A 82 11.86 -19.09 11.42
N ASN A 83 12.52 -18.12 12.05
CA ASN A 83 13.97 -18.05 12.20
C ASN A 83 14.48 -18.65 13.53
N THR A 84 13.59 -19.15 14.39
CA THR A 84 13.99 -19.82 15.63
C THR A 84 14.81 -21.09 15.35
N ASN A 85 15.66 -21.49 16.31
CA ASN A 85 16.48 -22.70 16.19
C ASN A 85 15.60 -23.95 16.04
N LEU A 86 14.47 -24.01 16.78
CA LEU A 86 13.52 -25.11 16.65
C LEU A 86 12.90 -25.16 15.25
N SER A 87 12.42 -24.04 14.70
CA SER A 87 11.85 -24.02 13.35
C SER A 87 12.87 -24.41 12.28
N LYS A 88 14.13 -23.98 12.42
CA LYS A 88 15.22 -24.40 11.52
C LYS A 88 15.50 -25.90 11.63
N PHE A 89 15.47 -26.45 12.85
CA PHE A 89 15.63 -27.89 13.08
C PHE A 89 14.48 -28.67 12.43
N MET A 90 13.22 -28.28 12.67
CA MET A 90 12.06 -28.95 12.08
C MET A 90 12.13 -28.95 10.56
N LYS A 91 12.43 -27.81 9.92
CA LYS A 91 12.65 -27.73 8.46
C LYS A 91 13.79 -28.62 7.96
N ASN A 92 14.88 -28.73 8.72
CA ASN A 92 15.99 -29.63 8.39
C ASN A 92 15.58 -31.10 8.50
N VAL A 93 14.85 -31.46 9.56
CA VAL A 93 14.31 -32.80 9.75
C VAL A 93 13.35 -33.16 8.63
N GLU A 94 12.38 -32.29 8.32
CA GLU A 94 11.45 -32.45 7.21
C GLU A 94 12.19 -32.66 5.89
N SER A 95 13.20 -31.83 5.58
CA SER A 95 13.98 -31.95 4.35
C SER A 95 14.74 -33.29 4.26
N ARG A 96 15.32 -33.77 5.37
CA ARG A 96 16.02 -35.05 5.42
C ARG A 96 15.06 -36.24 5.33
N ILE A 97 13.90 -36.14 5.97
CA ILE A 97 12.83 -37.16 5.86
C ILE A 97 12.38 -37.24 4.40
N TYR A 98 12.08 -36.10 3.76
CA TYR A 98 11.69 -36.10 2.35
C TYR A 98 12.78 -36.60 1.43
N ALA A 99 14.03 -36.22 1.62
CA ALA A 99 15.13 -36.75 0.81
C ALA A 99 15.27 -38.27 0.93
N GLN A 100 15.16 -38.80 2.16
CA GLN A 100 15.25 -40.25 2.39
C GLN A 100 14.03 -40.99 1.83
N LEU A 101 12.82 -40.44 1.99
CA LEU A 101 11.59 -41.00 1.42
C LEU A 101 11.62 -40.98 -0.11
N SER A 102 12.04 -39.86 -0.71
CA SER A 102 12.22 -39.74 -2.15
C SER A 102 13.23 -40.74 -2.66
N LYS A 103 14.35 -40.93 -1.96
CA LYS A 103 15.34 -41.96 -2.32
C LYS A 103 14.74 -43.36 -2.24
N GLN A 104 14.07 -43.72 -1.15
CA GLN A 104 13.44 -45.05 -1.02
C GLN A 104 12.37 -45.29 -2.08
N LEU A 105 11.58 -44.27 -2.43
CA LEU A 105 10.60 -44.36 -3.50
C LEU A 105 11.29 -44.58 -4.86
N VAL A 106 12.30 -43.79 -5.19
CA VAL A 106 13.05 -43.91 -6.45
C VAL A 106 13.80 -45.24 -6.52
N ASP A 107 14.44 -45.69 -5.44
CA ASP A 107 15.13 -46.98 -5.37
C ASP A 107 14.14 -48.15 -5.56
N ASN A 108 12.92 -48.06 -5.02
CA ASN A 108 11.87 -49.06 -5.27
C ASN A 108 11.36 -49.02 -6.73
N MET A 109 11.29 -47.82 -7.33
CA MET A 109 10.79 -47.62 -8.70
C MET A 109 11.81 -47.93 -9.80
N PHE A 110 13.11 -47.76 -9.53
CA PHE A 110 14.18 -47.77 -10.53
C PHE A 110 15.45 -48.53 -10.11
N GLY A 111 15.51 -49.07 -8.90
CA GLY A 111 16.66 -49.83 -8.41
C GLY A 111 16.81 -51.21 -9.06
N GLU A 112 17.95 -51.85 -8.80
CA GLU A 112 18.24 -53.22 -9.25
C GLU A 112 17.29 -54.21 -8.56
N GLY A 113 16.27 -54.66 -9.28
CA GLY A 113 15.15 -55.48 -8.76
C GLY A 113 13.79 -54.76 -8.74
N SER A 114 13.68 -53.56 -9.31
CA SER A 114 12.42 -52.84 -9.44
C SER A 114 11.40 -53.62 -10.28
N GLU A 115 10.21 -53.83 -9.71
CA GLU A 115 9.08 -54.39 -10.44
C GLU A 115 8.42 -53.32 -11.32
N ASN A 116 7.77 -53.74 -12.41
CA ASN A 116 7.12 -52.83 -13.36
C ASN A 116 5.97 -52.03 -12.73
N GLU A 117 5.44 -52.50 -11.60
CA GLU A 117 4.38 -51.86 -10.85
C GLU A 117 4.70 -51.94 -9.36
N GLY A 118 4.32 -50.90 -8.62
CA GLY A 118 4.49 -50.90 -7.17
C GLY A 118 3.60 -49.86 -6.51
N THR A 119 3.34 -50.06 -5.21
CA THR A 119 2.50 -49.16 -4.42
C THR A 119 3.15 -48.88 -3.08
N VAL A 120 3.22 -47.61 -2.71
CA VAL A 120 3.74 -47.11 -1.45
C VAL A 120 2.65 -46.28 -0.78
N THR A 121 2.21 -46.69 0.41
CA THR A 121 1.23 -45.94 1.20
C THR A 121 1.95 -45.21 2.34
N PHE A 122 1.69 -43.92 2.49
CA PHE A 122 2.27 -43.08 3.53
C PHE A 122 1.24 -42.08 4.06
N GLU A 123 1.04 -42.03 5.40
CA GLU A 123 0.17 -41.06 6.08
C GLU A 123 -1.25 -40.92 5.46
N GLY A 124 -1.79 -42.01 4.89
CA GLY A 124 -3.10 -42.02 4.24
C GLY A 124 -3.10 -41.66 2.75
N THR A 125 -1.97 -41.22 2.20
CA THR A 125 -1.76 -41.05 0.75
C THR A 125 -1.19 -42.34 0.15
N THR A 126 -1.84 -42.89 -0.86
CA THR A 126 -1.35 -44.05 -1.61
C THR A 126 -0.71 -43.57 -2.91
N ILE A 127 0.57 -43.86 -3.10
CA ILE A 127 1.31 -43.57 -4.32
C ILE A 127 1.52 -44.89 -5.05
N SER A 128 0.88 -45.08 -6.20
CA SER A 128 1.15 -46.18 -7.10
C SER A 128 1.98 -45.70 -8.30
N TYR A 129 2.80 -46.59 -8.83
CA TYR A 129 3.52 -46.35 -10.07
C TYR A 129 3.39 -47.54 -11.00
N ALA A 130 3.27 -47.24 -12.29
CA ALA A 130 3.28 -48.22 -13.37
C ALA A 130 4.27 -47.79 -14.44
N LYS A 131 5.23 -48.67 -14.74
CA LYS A 131 6.27 -48.48 -15.73
C LYS A 131 5.84 -49.17 -17.03
N SER A 132 5.73 -48.39 -18.09
CA SER A 132 5.59 -48.87 -19.46
C SER A 132 6.94 -48.76 -20.19
N THR A 133 7.02 -49.26 -21.42
CA THR A 133 8.24 -49.21 -22.24
C THR A 133 8.73 -47.78 -22.48
N ASP A 134 7.82 -46.82 -22.58
CA ASP A 134 8.13 -45.44 -22.98
C ASP A 134 7.82 -44.39 -21.89
N ASN A 135 7.05 -44.75 -20.86
CA ASN A 135 6.53 -43.80 -19.87
C ASN A 135 6.45 -44.43 -18.48
N VAL A 136 6.64 -43.60 -17.45
CA VAL A 136 6.29 -43.93 -16.06
C VAL A 136 5.08 -43.09 -15.66
N THR A 137 4.04 -43.75 -15.19
CA THR A 137 2.85 -43.10 -14.63
C THR A 137 2.89 -43.25 -13.12
N LEU A 138 2.88 -42.13 -12.40
CA LEU A 138 2.65 -42.07 -10.97
C LEU A 138 1.21 -41.63 -10.71
N THR A 139 0.50 -42.39 -9.87
CA THR A 139 -0.83 -42.03 -9.38
C THR A 139 -0.75 -41.82 -7.88
N ILE A 140 -0.99 -40.59 -7.44
CA ILE A 140 -1.01 -40.19 -6.04
C ILE A 140 -2.48 -40.03 -5.64
N MET A 141 -2.93 -40.85 -4.69
CA MET A 141 -4.29 -40.82 -4.14
C MET A 141 -4.24 -40.36 -2.69
N ASP A 142 -4.75 -39.16 -2.42
CA ASP A 142 -4.83 -38.60 -1.07
C ASP A 142 -5.99 -39.20 -0.26
N ALA A 143 -5.93 -39.10 1.07
CA ALA A 143 -6.95 -39.58 2.01
C ALA A 143 -8.33 -38.94 1.78
N ASN A 144 -8.39 -37.78 1.10
CA ASN A 144 -9.62 -37.08 0.73
C ASN A 144 -10.16 -37.47 -0.66
N ALA A 145 -9.69 -38.59 -1.24
CA ALA A 145 -10.03 -39.05 -2.60
C ALA A 145 -9.62 -38.09 -3.74
N SER A 146 -8.63 -37.22 -3.50
CA SER A 146 -8.03 -36.40 -4.55
C SER A 146 -6.96 -37.22 -5.28
N GLU A 147 -7.12 -37.36 -6.59
CA GLU A 147 -6.21 -38.11 -7.46
C GLU A 147 -5.32 -37.15 -8.26
N THR A 148 -4.00 -37.35 -8.22
CA THR A 148 -3.03 -36.66 -9.06
C THR A 148 -2.26 -37.68 -9.88
N VAL A 149 -2.39 -37.62 -11.19
CA VAL A 149 -1.69 -38.48 -12.13
C VAL A 149 -0.57 -37.71 -12.80
N ILE A 150 0.66 -38.20 -12.68
CA ILE A 150 1.87 -37.62 -13.27
C ILE A 150 2.46 -38.65 -14.23
N THR A 151 2.44 -38.35 -15.51
CA THR A 151 3.11 -39.18 -16.53
C THR A 151 4.42 -38.52 -16.93
N VAL A 152 5.52 -39.24 -16.75
CA VAL A 152 6.87 -38.81 -17.13
C VAL A 152 7.37 -39.73 -18.26
N PRO A 153 7.72 -39.19 -19.43
CA PRO A 153 8.32 -40.00 -20.49
C PRO A 153 9.72 -40.47 -20.07
N ILE A 154 10.02 -41.74 -20.32
CA ILE A 154 11.36 -42.31 -20.14
C ILE A 154 12.20 -41.86 -21.34
N GLY A 155 12.50 -40.57 -21.41
CA GLY A 155 13.41 -40.04 -22.41
C GLY A 155 14.82 -40.45 -22.04
N ASP A 156 15.35 -41.47 -22.73
CA ASP A 156 16.76 -41.89 -22.80
C ASP A 156 17.62 -41.68 -21.52
N PHE A 157 17.03 -41.91 -20.34
CA PHE A 157 17.77 -41.95 -19.08
C PHE A 157 18.50 -43.29 -19.03
N THR A 158 19.65 -43.31 -19.71
CA THR A 158 20.67 -44.34 -19.53
C THR A 158 21.31 -44.09 -18.16
N PHE A 159 21.19 -45.08 -17.27
CA PHE A 159 21.94 -45.14 -16.00
C PHE A 159 23.36 -45.68 -16.26
#